data_AF-A0A7D9EHM3-F1
#
_entry.id   AF-A0A7D9EHM3-F1
#
_cell.length_a   1.000
_cell.length_b   1.000
_cell.length_c   1.000
_cell.angle_alpha   90.00
_cell.angle_beta   90.00
_cell.angle_gamma   90.00
#
_symmetry.space_group_name_H-M   'P 1'
#
loop_
_entity.id
_entity.type
_entity.pdbx_description
1 polymer ?
#
loop_
_entity_poly.entity_id
_entity_poly.type
_entity_poly.pdbx_seq_one_letter_code
_entity_poly.pdbx_strand_id
1 'polypeptide(L)'
;MLIARALPIMRVYIKPGGQRGFSGHCINLPQNVKELAMSLPRYPKDLAVIIVKAKGRENTFRDVTVRKQKVHNALVWLINNNPHYSELLINQDALNSLPENGVPPGLMTVETDDDIVSDDNCSPDVGPPTDNPSEDIVYNDSTEMSSFLPVGEQQQTEIEAVRNQLSENEPMPWPSVENEPINEYQISHLATMAFPTLFPDGKGDPTNQGLLRDVPLQERIKHLLKFAEIIDGKWVYRFANHPRFSYWAFNMIQRKQILQQSGIFLKQNPGEAHLTIDELCEMAVSNNASVFMSKVSRYVGNIAGTNAYWNRVREELKAIITSVGAPTLFFTFSSADMHWPELHALFKTDTDNELGNSTSDVRRQNVINNPHVVDWFFTQRLESFVKHWLYDTLGAKWHWFRYEYQGRGSIHCHGTAKLNNDPGLCQLTQTALKGFLAQKFKDENDCSDTTELDQDIEAGQKAADTVCQYVDWLLSTVNPNPPDEDTWIRPGVHPCQRSHDIPEHEKQSDYVDLLNMVQRHTRCSTSYCLRKKSNETELKCRFHFPFDICPKTKLEFEKIQMQRQLNS
;
A
#
# COMPACT_ATOMS: atom_id res chain seq x y z
N MET A 1 -14.47 -19.98 7.18
CA MET A 1 -15.82 -19.68 6.64
C MET A 1 -16.81 -20.79 6.96
N LEU A 2 -16.46 -22.07 6.70
CA LEU A 2 -17.35 -23.23 6.94
C LEU A 2 -17.97 -23.34 8.34
N ILE A 3 -17.27 -22.86 9.37
CA ILE A 3 -17.67 -22.99 10.78
C ILE A 3 -18.07 -21.64 11.42
N ALA A 4 -18.19 -20.56 10.63
CA ALA A 4 -18.53 -19.24 11.14
C ALA A 4 -20.06 -19.07 11.24
N ARG A 5 -20.54 -18.59 12.41
CA ARG A 5 -21.95 -18.29 12.64
C ARG A 5 -22.39 -17.02 11.89
N ALA A 6 -21.52 -16.01 11.82
CA ALA A 6 -21.71 -14.80 11.01
C ALA A 6 -20.77 -14.81 9.79
N LEU A 7 -21.25 -14.34 8.63
CA LEU A 7 -20.46 -14.32 7.40
C LEU A 7 -20.08 -12.88 7.03
N PRO A 8 -18.81 -12.47 7.20
CA PRO A 8 -18.34 -11.20 6.64
C PRO A 8 -18.16 -11.37 5.14
N ILE A 9 -18.91 -10.59 4.35
CA ILE A 9 -18.82 -10.56 2.89
C ILE A 9 -17.97 -9.36 2.49
N MET A 10 -16.88 -9.65 1.78
CA MET A 10 -15.91 -8.65 1.36
C MET A 10 -15.08 -9.12 0.18
N ARG A 11 -14.58 -8.16 -0.62
CA ARG A 11 -13.65 -8.42 -1.72
C ARG A 11 -12.22 -8.22 -1.24
N VAL A 12 -11.48 -9.32 -1.14
CA VAL A 12 -10.04 -9.34 -0.85
C VAL A 12 -9.33 -9.94 -2.06
N TYR A 13 -8.25 -9.30 -2.50
CA TYR A 13 -7.45 -9.71 -3.66
C TYR A 13 -5.96 -9.74 -3.28
N ILE A 14 -5.13 -10.39 -4.08
CA ILE A 14 -3.67 -10.42 -3.89
C ILE A 14 -3.05 -9.46 -4.91
N LYS A 15 -2.04 -8.69 -4.50
CA LYS A 15 -1.26 -7.83 -5.39
C LYS A 15 -0.08 -8.61 -5.98
N PRO A 16 0.52 -8.21 -7.12
CA PRO A 16 1.67 -8.88 -7.74
C PRO A 16 2.85 -9.20 -6.79
N GLY A 17 3.01 -8.43 -5.71
CA GLY A 17 4.01 -8.67 -4.66
C GLY A 17 3.62 -9.68 -3.57
N GLY A 18 2.47 -10.35 -3.67
CA GLY A 18 1.96 -11.31 -2.69
C GLY A 18 1.21 -10.69 -1.49
N GLN A 19 1.24 -9.36 -1.34
CA GLN A 19 0.44 -8.68 -0.32
C GLN A 19 -1.05 -8.69 -0.65
N ARG A 20 -1.89 -8.66 0.40
CA ARG A 20 -3.35 -8.62 0.25
C ARG A 20 -3.84 -7.17 0.10
N GLY A 21 -4.92 -7.00 -0.67
CA GLY A 21 -5.66 -5.76 -0.83
C GLY A 21 -7.15 -5.98 -0.58
N PHE A 22 -7.86 -4.90 -0.27
CA PHE A 22 -9.31 -4.92 -0.06
C PHE A 22 -9.97 -3.81 -0.88
N SER A 23 -11.16 -4.07 -1.41
CA SER A 23 -11.98 -3.07 -2.11
C SER A 23 -13.46 -3.18 -1.75
N GLY A 24 -14.16 -2.04 -1.81
CA GLY A 24 -15.59 -1.93 -1.50
C GLY A 24 -15.89 -1.83 0.00
N HIS A 25 -17.16 -2.05 0.36
CA HIS A 25 -17.60 -2.14 1.76
C HIS A 25 -17.72 -3.62 2.19
N CYS A 26 -17.41 -3.89 3.45
CA CYS A 26 -17.60 -5.21 4.05
C CYS A 26 -18.98 -5.27 4.68
N ILE A 27 -19.87 -6.14 4.23
CA ILE A 27 -21.22 -6.23 4.82
C ILE A 27 -21.32 -7.50 5.66
N ASN A 28 -21.85 -7.37 6.87
CA ASN A 28 -22.18 -8.52 7.72
C ASN A 28 -23.65 -8.83 7.48
N LEU A 29 -23.92 -9.93 6.79
CA LEU A 29 -25.28 -10.37 6.51
C LEU A 29 -25.74 -11.36 7.61
N PRO A 30 -26.95 -11.18 8.17
CA PRO A 30 -27.59 -12.16 9.01
C PRO A 30 -28.01 -13.25 8.06
N GLN A 31 -27.52 -14.40 8.42
CA GLN A 31 -27.93 -15.61 7.78
C GLN A 31 -29.37 -15.85 8.23
N ASN A 32 -30.24 -16.29 7.31
CA ASN A 32 -31.62 -16.62 7.66
C ASN A 32 -31.60 -17.74 8.69
N VAL A 33 -31.81 -17.37 9.95
CA VAL A 33 -31.90 -18.29 11.06
C VAL A 33 -32.78 -17.63 12.07
N LYS A 34 -33.66 -18.38 12.71
CA LYS A 34 -34.25 -17.91 13.96
C LYS A 34 -33.23 -17.60 15.09
N GLU A 35 -31.91 -17.71 14.88
CA GLU A 35 -30.83 -16.81 15.38
C GLU A 35 -29.44 -17.41 15.08
N LEU A 36 -28.65 -16.82 14.16
CA LEU A 36 -27.27 -17.25 13.78
C LEU A 36 -27.15 -18.71 13.30
N ALA A 37 -26.10 -19.11 12.56
CA ALA A 37 -26.04 -20.51 12.08
C ALA A 37 -26.17 -21.51 13.26
N MET A 38 -27.30 -22.21 13.33
CA MET A 38 -27.60 -23.24 14.34
C MET A 38 -27.16 -24.63 13.87
N SER A 39 -26.75 -24.74 12.61
CA SER A 39 -26.29 -25.97 11.98
C SER A 39 -25.03 -25.69 11.14
N LEU A 40 -23.92 -26.39 11.41
CA LEU A 40 -22.63 -26.24 10.73
C LEU A 40 -21.96 -27.62 10.53
N PRO A 41 -21.05 -27.83 9.56
CA PRO A 41 -20.45 -26.83 8.67
C PRO A 41 -21.41 -26.42 7.54
N ARG A 42 -21.11 -25.28 6.91
CA ARG A 42 -21.82 -24.81 5.72
C ARG A 42 -21.51 -25.69 4.52
N TYR A 43 -22.44 -25.79 3.57
CA TYR A 43 -22.10 -26.40 2.29
C TYR A 43 -21.15 -25.47 1.50
N PRO A 44 -20.17 -26.02 0.77
CA PRO A 44 -19.25 -25.22 -0.05
C PRO A 44 -19.95 -24.31 -1.06
N LYS A 45 -21.03 -24.79 -1.69
CA LYS A 45 -21.84 -24.04 -2.65
C LYS A 45 -22.50 -22.77 -2.08
N ASP A 46 -22.69 -22.71 -0.76
CA ASP A 46 -23.34 -21.56 -0.09
C ASP A 46 -22.31 -20.52 0.40
N LEU A 47 -21.02 -20.74 0.11
CA LEU A 47 -19.97 -19.80 0.47
C LEU A 47 -19.85 -18.71 -0.60
N ALA A 48 -19.83 -17.45 -0.16
CA ALA A 48 -19.52 -16.30 -1.01
C ALA A 48 -18.01 -16.23 -1.33
N VAL A 49 -17.50 -17.24 -2.03
CA VAL A 49 -16.11 -17.35 -2.48
C VAL A 49 -16.11 -17.74 -3.96
N ILE A 50 -15.42 -16.96 -4.78
CA ILE A 50 -15.15 -17.29 -6.18
C ILE A 50 -13.68 -17.67 -6.28
N ILE A 51 -13.40 -18.85 -6.82
CA ILE A 51 -12.06 -19.28 -7.19
C ILE A 51 -11.83 -18.84 -8.63
N VAL A 52 -10.74 -18.14 -8.90
CA VAL A 52 -10.35 -17.77 -10.26
C VAL A 52 -9.13 -18.62 -10.64
N LYS A 53 -9.15 -19.23 -11.83
CA LYS A 53 -8.11 -20.14 -12.36
C LYS A 53 -7.52 -19.59 -13.65
N ALA A 54 -6.20 -19.53 -13.73
CA ALA A 54 -5.50 -19.39 -15.00
C ALA A 54 -5.55 -20.69 -15.81
N LYS A 55 -5.79 -20.59 -17.12
CA LYS A 55 -5.92 -21.71 -18.05
C LYS A 55 -4.54 -22.32 -18.35
N GLY A 56 -4.35 -23.62 -18.10
CA GLY A 56 -3.10 -24.33 -18.43
C GLY A 56 -2.07 -24.46 -17.29
N ARG A 57 -2.33 -23.91 -16.10
CA ARG A 57 -1.49 -24.12 -14.89
C ARG A 57 -2.10 -25.17 -13.95
N GLU A 58 -1.26 -26.03 -13.36
CA GLU A 58 -1.67 -26.92 -12.25
C GLU A 58 -1.88 -26.08 -10.98
N ASN A 59 -3.07 -25.53 -10.82
CA ASN A 59 -3.41 -24.66 -9.70
C ASN A 59 -3.55 -25.48 -8.40
N THR A 60 -2.52 -25.46 -7.54
CA THR A 60 -2.55 -26.08 -6.21
C THR A 60 -3.14 -25.11 -5.17
N PHE A 61 -4.45 -25.22 -4.92
CA PHE A 61 -5.13 -24.30 -3.99
C PHE A 61 -4.94 -24.70 -2.51
N ARG A 62 -3.76 -24.41 -1.95
CA ARG A 62 -3.48 -24.70 -0.53
C ARG A 62 -4.46 -23.97 0.41
N ASP A 63 -4.88 -22.76 0.05
CA ASP A 63 -5.74 -21.90 0.88
C ASP A 63 -7.23 -22.26 0.85
N VAL A 64 -7.69 -23.04 -0.14
CA VAL A 64 -9.08 -23.55 -0.20
C VAL A 64 -9.17 -25.07 0.02
N THR A 65 -8.05 -25.71 0.35
CA THR A 65 -8.02 -27.13 0.73
C THR A 65 -8.69 -27.32 2.09
N VAL A 66 -9.68 -28.20 2.11
CA VAL A 66 -10.44 -28.56 3.30
C VAL A 66 -10.11 -29.99 3.70
N ARG A 67 -10.01 -30.21 5.01
CA ARG A 67 -9.86 -31.53 5.63
C ARG A 67 -11.07 -31.81 6.50
N LYS A 68 -11.95 -32.71 6.07
CA LYS A 68 -13.20 -33.06 6.77
C LYS A 68 -13.00 -33.30 8.26
N GLN A 69 -12.02 -34.13 8.64
CA GLN A 69 -11.76 -34.44 10.05
C GLN A 69 -11.36 -33.20 10.88
N LYS A 70 -10.62 -32.26 10.30
CA LYS A 70 -10.23 -31.02 10.99
C LYS A 70 -11.44 -30.10 11.21
N VAL A 71 -12.36 -30.04 10.24
CA VAL A 71 -13.62 -29.28 10.37
C VAL A 71 -14.49 -29.88 11.48
N HIS A 72 -14.69 -31.20 11.47
CA HIS A 72 -15.44 -31.89 12.51
C HIS A 72 -14.86 -31.64 13.91
N ASN A 73 -13.55 -31.86 14.09
CA ASN A 73 -12.89 -31.68 15.38
C ASN A 73 -12.98 -30.23 15.88
N ALA A 74 -12.85 -29.26 14.97
CA ALA A 74 -13.01 -27.85 15.33
C ALA A 74 -14.43 -27.53 15.80
N LEU A 75 -15.47 -28.08 15.15
CA LEU A 75 -16.86 -27.89 15.57
C LEU A 75 -17.15 -28.51 16.93
N VAL A 76 -16.74 -29.76 17.15
CA VAL A 76 -16.87 -30.43 18.45
C VAL A 76 -16.17 -29.63 19.54
N TRP A 77 -14.97 -29.14 19.26
CA TRP A 77 -14.23 -28.31 20.22
C TRP A 77 -14.96 -26.99 20.51
N LEU A 78 -15.47 -26.30 19.48
CA LEU A 78 -16.21 -25.04 19.65
C LEU A 78 -17.48 -25.22 20.48
N ILE A 79 -18.26 -26.28 20.23
CA ILE A 79 -19.48 -26.59 21.01
C ILE A 79 -19.16 -26.75 22.50
N ASN A 80 -18.06 -27.42 22.81
CA ASN A 80 -17.69 -27.72 24.20
C ASN A 80 -17.02 -26.54 24.93
N ASN A 81 -16.39 -25.60 24.21
CA ASN A 81 -15.50 -24.60 24.81
C ASN A 81 -15.89 -23.13 24.52
N ASN A 82 -16.79 -22.88 23.58
CA ASN A 82 -17.22 -21.53 23.22
C ASN A 82 -18.71 -21.36 23.53
N PRO A 83 -19.08 -20.48 24.49
CA PRO A 83 -20.49 -20.25 24.84
C PRO A 83 -21.36 -19.88 23.64
N HIS A 84 -20.80 -19.16 22.66
CA HIS A 84 -21.51 -18.75 21.45
C HIS A 84 -21.67 -19.86 20.41
N TYR A 85 -21.19 -21.08 20.70
CA TYR A 85 -21.34 -22.27 19.86
C TYR A 85 -21.99 -23.43 20.60
N SER A 86 -22.33 -23.27 21.88
CA SER A 86 -22.86 -24.34 22.75
C SER A 86 -24.16 -24.97 22.25
N GLU A 87 -25.03 -24.17 21.62
CA GLU A 87 -26.34 -24.62 21.09
C GLU A 87 -26.28 -25.08 19.62
N LEU A 88 -25.08 -25.21 19.06
CA LEU A 88 -24.89 -25.54 17.65
C LEU A 88 -25.08 -27.04 17.37
N LEU A 89 -25.84 -27.35 16.33
CA LEU A 89 -25.98 -28.69 15.76
C LEU A 89 -24.92 -28.94 14.68
N ILE A 90 -24.35 -30.14 14.65
CA ILE A 90 -23.46 -30.55 13.56
C ILE A 90 -24.31 -31.10 12.41
N ASN A 91 -24.30 -30.42 11.27
CA ASN A 91 -24.90 -30.91 10.05
C ASN A 91 -24.04 -32.04 9.47
N GLN A 92 -24.47 -33.28 9.71
CA GLN A 92 -23.71 -34.44 9.25
C GLN A 92 -23.70 -34.57 7.72
N ASP A 93 -24.77 -34.15 7.03
CA ASP A 93 -24.87 -34.20 5.57
C ASP A 93 -23.91 -33.20 4.92
N ALA A 94 -23.86 -31.97 5.43
CA ALA A 94 -22.91 -30.96 4.98
C ALA A 94 -21.47 -31.38 5.29
N LEU A 95 -21.20 -31.97 6.45
CA LEU A 95 -19.88 -32.48 6.80
C LEU A 95 -19.46 -33.64 5.89
N ASN A 96 -20.38 -34.54 5.54
CA ASN A 96 -20.13 -35.66 4.63
C ASN A 96 -19.92 -35.22 3.18
N SER A 97 -20.41 -34.04 2.78
CA SER A 97 -20.14 -33.44 1.48
C SER A 97 -18.72 -32.88 1.31
N LEU A 98 -17.97 -32.73 2.42
CA LEU A 98 -16.60 -32.23 2.38
C LEU A 98 -15.60 -33.33 1.98
N PRO A 99 -14.53 -32.99 1.25
CA PRO A 99 -13.48 -33.95 0.92
C PRO A 99 -12.67 -34.35 2.16
N GLU A 100 -12.15 -35.57 2.17
CA GLU A 100 -11.23 -36.04 3.22
C GLU A 100 -9.98 -35.15 3.32
N ASN A 101 -9.39 -34.82 2.16
CA ASN A 101 -8.36 -33.80 2.00
C ASN A 101 -8.35 -33.30 0.56
N GLY A 102 -8.84 -32.08 0.32
CA GLY A 102 -8.86 -31.51 -1.04
C GLY A 102 -9.71 -30.26 -1.15
N VAL A 103 -9.85 -29.74 -2.37
CA VAL A 103 -10.75 -28.61 -2.63
C VAL A 103 -12.20 -29.10 -2.62
N PRO A 104 -13.11 -28.46 -1.86
CA PRO A 104 -14.50 -28.88 -1.82
C PRO A 104 -15.20 -28.80 -3.19
N PRO A 105 -16.02 -29.80 -3.55
CA PRO A 105 -16.81 -29.75 -4.78
C PRO A 105 -17.91 -28.66 -4.67
N GLY A 106 -18.22 -27.99 -5.77
CA GLY A 106 -19.30 -26.99 -5.85
C GLY A 106 -18.90 -25.55 -5.46
N LEU A 107 -17.61 -25.26 -5.26
CA LEU A 107 -17.14 -23.88 -5.21
C LEU A 107 -17.18 -23.26 -6.61
N MET A 108 -17.75 -22.06 -6.72
CA MET A 108 -17.79 -21.32 -7.99
C MET A 108 -16.35 -21.08 -8.45
N THR A 109 -16.08 -21.49 -9.68
CA THR A 109 -14.76 -21.42 -10.28
C THR A 109 -14.88 -20.69 -11.62
N VAL A 110 -14.09 -19.64 -11.82
CA VAL A 110 -13.98 -18.87 -13.06
C VAL A 110 -12.64 -19.18 -13.70
N GLU A 111 -12.63 -19.54 -14.98
CA GLU A 111 -11.39 -19.68 -15.76
C GLU A 111 -11.13 -18.40 -16.55
N THR A 112 -9.89 -17.91 -16.52
CA THR A 112 -9.44 -16.75 -17.28
C THR A 112 -8.45 -17.21 -18.37
N ASP A 113 -8.63 -16.72 -19.60
CA ASP A 113 -7.67 -16.94 -20.68
C ASP A 113 -6.37 -16.15 -20.40
N ASP A 114 -5.22 -16.80 -20.58
CA ASP A 114 -3.89 -16.21 -20.35
C ASP A 114 -3.58 -15.01 -21.28
N ASP A 115 -4.38 -14.79 -22.32
CA ASP A 115 -4.17 -13.70 -23.29
C ASP A 115 -4.51 -12.29 -22.73
N ILE A 116 -4.94 -12.17 -21.47
CA ILE A 116 -5.24 -10.87 -20.83
C ILE A 116 -4.04 -10.29 -20.05
N VAL A 117 -2.89 -10.97 -19.99
CA VAL A 117 -1.71 -10.45 -19.24
C VAL A 117 -0.40 -10.60 -20.01
N SER A 118 -0.34 -9.99 -21.18
CA SER A 118 0.89 -9.32 -21.62
C SER A 118 0.56 -7.94 -22.15
N ASP A 119 0.06 -7.08 -21.25
CA ASP A 119 0.23 -5.66 -21.51
C ASP A 119 1.73 -5.37 -21.40
N ASP A 120 2.40 -5.31 -22.56
CA ASP A 120 3.77 -4.81 -22.71
C ASP A 120 3.98 -3.44 -22.03
N ASN A 121 2.91 -2.76 -21.58
CA ASN A 121 2.98 -1.47 -20.89
C ASN A 121 2.85 -1.49 -19.37
N CYS A 122 2.44 -2.60 -18.71
CA CYS A 122 2.34 -2.65 -17.25
C CYS A 122 2.92 -3.94 -16.67
N SER A 123 4.23 -4.12 -16.84
CA SER A 123 5.00 -5.00 -15.96
C SER A 123 4.83 -4.48 -14.52
N PRO A 124 4.58 -5.35 -13.51
CA PRO A 124 4.76 -4.92 -12.12
C PRO A 124 6.16 -4.31 -12.00
N ASP A 125 6.31 -3.19 -11.31
CA ASP A 125 7.63 -2.61 -11.02
C ASP A 125 8.41 -3.61 -10.18
N VAL A 126 9.12 -4.51 -10.87
CA VAL A 126 10.00 -5.55 -10.34
C VAL A 126 11.29 -4.94 -9.81
N GLY A 127 11.39 -3.60 -9.79
CA GLY A 127 12.66 -2.93 -9.64
C GLY A 127 13.55 -3.16 -10.86
N PRO A 128 14.82 -2.74 -10.77
CA PRO A 128 15.80 -2.98 -11.83
C PRO A 128 16.03 -4.49 -12.02
N PRO A 129 16.32 -4.95 -13.25
CA PRO A 129 16.85 -6.29 -13.43
C PRO A 129 18.17 -6.41 -12.67
N THR A 130 18.24 -7.35 -11.73
CA THR A 130 19.49 -7.68 -11.05
C THR A 130 20.19 -8.84 -11.73
N ASP A 131 21.52 -8.88 -11.68
CA ASP A 131 22.33 -9.98 -12.23
C ASP A 131 22.07 -11.34 -11.55
N ASN A 132 21.34 -11.33 -10.44
CA ASN A 132 20.88 -12.52 -9.76
C ASN A 132 19.35 -12.44 -9.61
N PRO A 133 18.58 -12.97 -10.59
CA PRO A 133 17.12 -12.91 -10.54
C PRO A 133 16.59 -13.47 -9.21
N SER A 134 17.26 -14.44 -8.57
CA SER A 134 16.77 -15.07 -7.34
C SER A 134 16.72 -14.18 -6.07
N GLU A 135 17.46 -13.07 -6.00
CA GLU A 135 17.54 -12.27 -4.76
C GLU A 135 16.39 -11.28 -4.60
N ASP A 136 15.97 -10.66 -5.72
CA ASP A 136 14.95 -9.61 -5.76
C ASP A 136 13.69 -10.00 -6.55
N ILE A 137 13.54 -11.29 -6.89
CA ILE A 137 12.26 -11.83 -7.35
C ILE A 137 11.24 -11.71 -6.19
N VAL A 138 10.47 -10.62 -6.22
CA VAL A 138 9.28 -10.42 -5.36
C VAL A 138 8.12 -11.31 -5.84
N TYR A 139 8.25 -11.88 -7.03
CA TYR A 139 7.20 -12.55 -7.79
C TYR A 139 7.49 -14.05 -7.96
N ASN A 140 6.77 -14.91 -7.25
CA ASN A 140 6.90 -16.35 -7.43
C ASN A 140 5.76 -16.87 -8.32
N ASP A 141 6.10 -17.23 -9.57
CA ASP A 141 5.22 -17.86 -10.56
C ASP A 141 4.47 -19.08 -10.01
N SER A 142 5.09 -19.84 -9.09
CA SER A 142 4.49 -21.06 -8.51
C SER A 142 3.48 -20.80 -7.38
N THR A 143 3.44 -19.57 -6.83
CA THR A 143 2.44 -19.15 -5.83
C THR A 143 1.47 -18.11 -6.39
N GLU A 144 1.47 -17.95 -7.71
CA GLU A 144 0.56 -17.06 -8.41
C GLU A 144 -0.88 -17.58 -8.19
N MET A 145 -1.57 -16.97 -7.24
CA MET A 145 -3.01 -17.08 -7.16
C MET A 145 -3.54 -16.05 -8.15
N SER A 146 -4.20 -16.51 -9.22
CA SER A 146 -4.91 -15.69 -10.20
C SER A 146 -6.02 -14.90 -9.52
N SER A 147 -5.67 -13.83 -8.83
CA SER A 147 -6.57 -12.78 -8.37
C SER A 147 -5.71 -11.54 -8.13
N PHE A 148 -5.27 -10.95 -9.22
CA PHE A 148 -4.70 -9.62 -9.23
C PHE A 148 -5.80 -8.63 -9.56
N LEU A 149 -5.94 -7.58 -8.75
CA LEU A 149 -6.54 -6.35 -9.25
C LEU A 149 -5.41 -5.35 -9.42
N PRO A 150 -4.94 -5.13 -10.66
CA PRO A 150 -4.16 -3.95 -11.00
C PRO A 150 -4.97 -2.68 -10.72
N VAL A 151 -4.30 -1.65 -10.23
CA VAL A 151 -4.85 -0.29 -10.17
C VAL A 151 -4.55 0.36 -11.53
N GLY A 152 -5.58 0.52 -12.36
CA GLY A 152 -5.51 1.22 -13.65
C GLY A 152 -5.97 0.34 -14.82
N GLU A 153 -6.98 0.84 -15.56
CA GLU A 153 -7.56 0.40 -16.85
C GLU A 153 -7.91 -1.09 -17.10
N GLN A 154 -7.15 -2.07 -16.61
CA GLN A 154 -7.43 -3.52 -16.72
C GLN A 154 -8.54 -4.04 -15.79
N GLN A 155 -9.11 -3.16 -14.95
CA GLN A 155 -10.23 -3.50 -14.06
C GLN A 155 -11.48 -3.92 -14.85
N GLN A 156 -11.64 -3.44 -16.08
CA GLN A 156 -12.84 -3.72 -16.88
C GLN A 156 -12.86 -5.16 -17.35
N THR A 157 -11.77 -5.71 -17.90
CA THR A 157 -11.76 -7.02 -18.59
C THR A 157 -11.97 -8.23 -17.66
N GLU A 158 -11.35 -8.27 -16.47
CA GLU A 158 -11.56 -9.38 -15.51
C GLU A 158 -12.88 -9.25 -14.76
N ILE A 159 -13.29 -8.03 -14.38
CA ILE A 159 -14.62 -7.80 -13.80
C ILE A 159 -15.69 -8.11 -14.85
N GLU A 160 -15.45 -7.83 -16.13
CA GLU A 160 -16.30 -8.22 -17.24
C GLU A 160 -16.28 -9.73 -17.47
N ALA A 161 -15.14 -10.43 -17.37
CA ALA A 161 -15.12 -11.90 -17.45
C ALA A 161 -15.91 -12.54 -16.29
N VAL A 162 -15.72 -12.04 -15.05
CA VAL A 162 -16.49 -12.43 -13.88
C VAL A 162 -17.97 -12.05 -14.05
N ARG A 163 -18.29 -10.85 -14.53
CA ARG A 163 -19.68 -10.41 -14.80
C ARG A 163 -20.33 -11.22 -15.91
N ASN A 164 -19.62 -11.54 -16.98
CA ASN A 164 -20.11 -12.27 -18.14
C ASN A 164 -20.44 -13.71 -17.74
N GLN A 165 -19.57 -14.38 -16.96
CA GLN A 165 -19.90 -15.70 -16.39
C GLN A 165 -21.01 -15.65 -15.33
N LEU A 166 -21.09 -14.57 -14.54
CA LEU A 166 -22.19 -14.33 -13.59
C LEU A 166 -23.50 -13.86 -14.26
N SER A 167 -23.47 -13.46 -15.53
CA SER A 167 -24.64 -12.99 -16.29
C SER A 167 -25.18 -14.02 -17.29
N GLU A 168 -24.33 -14.93 -17.79
CA GLU A 168 -24.76 -16.02 -18.68
C GLU A 168 -25.33 -17.23 -17.92
N ASN A 169 -24.91 -17.43 -16.67
CA ASN A 169 -25.48 -18.41 -15.75
C ASN A 169 -26.08 -17.67 -14.55
N GLU A 170 -27.21 -18.16 -14.03
CA GLU A 170 -27.98 -17.56 -12.93
C GLU A 170 -27.07 -16.87 -11.89
N PRO A 171 -27.39 -15.61 -11.48
CA PRO A 171 -26.57 -14.87 -10.54
C PRO A 171 -26.29 -15.74 -9.32
N MET A 172 -25.01 -15.78 -8.88
CA MET A 172 -24.59 -16.61 -7.74
C MET A 172 -25.66 -16.47 -6.65
N PRO A 173 -26.35 -17.56 -6.26
CA PRO A 173 -27.42 -17.45 -5.31
C PRO A 173 -26.79 -16.82 -4.07
N TRP A 174 -27.30 -15.65 -3.71
CA TRP A 174 -26.93 -15.03 -2.45
C TRP A 174 -27.04 -16.12 -1.38
N PRO A 175 -26.09 -16.21 -0.42
CA PRO A 175 -26.24 -17.13 0.69
C PRO A 175 -27.65 -16.99 1.27
N SER A 176 -28.22 -18.03 1.87
CA SER A 176 -29.54 -17.90 2.49
C SER A 176 -29.48 -16.82 3.59
N VAL A 177 -29.91 -15.61 3.24
CA VAL A 177 -29.73 -14.37 4.01
C VAL A 177 -31.12 -13.87 4.39
N GLU A 178 -31.24 -13.30 5.58
CA GLU A 178 -32.45 -12.61 6.02
C GLU A 178 -32.61 -11.26 5.29
N ASN A 179 -33.83 -10.77 5.12
CA ASN A 179 -34.08 -9.54 4.35
C ASN A 179 -33.38 -8.29 4.91
N GLU A 180 -32.97 -8.29 6.19
CA GLU A 180 -32.34 -7.15 6.85
C GLU A 180 -30.91 -7.48 7.29
N PRO A 181 -29.87 -6.65 7.04
CA PRO A 181 -28.49 -6.92 7.46
C PRO A 181 -28.25 -6.90 8.99
N ILE A 182 -27.17 -7.52 9.49
CA ILE A 182 -26.79 -7.48 10.92
C ILE A 182 -26.34 -6.06 11.24
N ASN A 183 -26.92 -5.49 12.30
CA ASN A 183 -26.35 -4.30 12.90
C ASN A 183 -25.09 -4.65 13.69
N GLU A 184 -23.95 -4.51 13.03
CA GLU A 184 -22.62 -4.82 13.59
C GLU A 184 -22.23 -4.00 14.83
N TYR A 185 -22.93 -2.89 15.10
CA TYR A 185 -22.68 -2.06 16.26
C TYR A 185 -23.54 -2.43 17.47
N GLN A 186 -24.60 -3.22 17.27
CA GLN A 186 -25.54 -3.62 18.31
C GLN A 186 -25.34 -5.08 18.76
N ILE A 187 -24.82 -5.94 17.89
CA ILE A 187 -24.57 -7.34 18.23
C ILE A 187 -23.27 -7.48 19.03
N SER A 188 -23.38 -7.97 20.27
CA SER A 188 -22.23 -8.33 21.09
C SER A 188 -21.62 -9.66 20.60
N HIS A 189 -20.30 -9.77 20.67
CA HIS A 189 -19.52 -10.96 20.28
C HIS A 189 -19.56 -11.33 18.79
N LEU A 190 -19.82 -10.34 17.92
CA LEU A 190 -19.83 -10.51 16.47
C LEU A 190 -18.49 -11.04 15.93
N ALA A 191 -17.35 -10.57 16.45
CA ALA A 191 -16.05 -11.01 15.96
C ALA A 191 -15.82 -12.50 16.21
N THR A 192 -16.26 -13.01 17.36
CA THR A 192 -16.22 -14.44 17.72
C THR A 192 -17.05 -15.27 16.75
N MET A 193 -18.24 -14.78 16.42
CA MET A 193 -19.15 -15.45 15.50
C MET A 193 -18.65 -15.41 14.04
N ALA A 194 -17.98 -14.34 13.65
CA ALA A 194 -17.43 -14.14 12.30
C ALA A 194 -16.07 -14.84 12.09
N PHE A 195 -15.25 -14.91 13.13
CA PHE A 195 -13.87 -15.43 13.12
C PHE A 195 -13.62 -16.41 14.27
N PRO A 196 -14.33 -17.55 14.32
CA PRO A 196 -14.20 -18.52 15.41
C PRO A 196 -12.80 -19.12 15.56
N THR A 197 -12.00 -19.10 14.49
CA THR A 197 -10.60 -19.55 14.51
C THR A 197 -9.67 -18.56 15.23
N LEU A 198 -10.06 -17.30 15.35
CA LEU A 198 -9.31 -16.26 16.07
C LEU A 198 -9.77 -16.11 17.53
N PHE A 199 -11.02 -16.46 17.81
CA PHE A 199 -11.64 -16.41 19.13
C PHE A 199 -12.21 -17.78 19.51
N PRO A 200 -11.37 -18.83 19.59
CA PRO A 200 -11.84 -20.18 19.80
C PRO A 200 -12.64 -20.29 21.11
N ASP A 201 -12.18 -19.71 22.21
CA ASP A 201 -12.87 -19.75 23.52
C ASP A 201 -13.88 -18.59 23.75
N GLY A 202 -14.14 -17.77 22.72
CA GLY A 202 -15.05 -16.63 22.80
C GLY A 202 -14.58 -15.45 23.66
N LYS A 203 -13.31 -15.44 24.09
CA LYS A 203 -12.75 -14.36 24.92
C LYS A 203 -12.02 -13.31 24.09
N GLY A 204 -11.89 -12.11 24.65
CA GLY A 204 -11.14 -11.02 24.02
C GLY A 204 -11.81 -10.41 22.79
N ASP A 205 -13.12 -10.64 22.62
CA ASP A 205 -13.86 -10.14 21.47
C ASP A 205 -13.92 -8.59 21.46
N PRO A 206 -13.43 -7.93 20.39
CA PRO A 206 -13.41 -6.47 20.28
C PRO A 206 -14.80 -5.85 20.08
N THR A 207 -15.82 -6.65 19.82
CA THR A 207 -17.23 -6.27 19.67
C THR A 207 -18.06 -6.61 20.91
N ASN A 208 -17.44 -7.13 21.99
CA ASN A 208 -18.13 -7.25 23.27
C ASN A 208 -18.51 -5.85 23.79
N GLN A 209 -19.80 -5.66 24.11
CA GLN A 209 -20.32 -4.41 24.66
C GLN A 209 -20.28 -4.37 26.19
N GLY A 210 -20.23 -5.52 26.87
CA GLY A 210 -20.26 -5.65 28.33
C GLY A 210 -18.88 -5.45 28.98
N LEU A 211 -18.08 -4.49 28.51
CA LEU A 211 -16.76 -4.23 29.10
C LEU A 211 -16.88 -3.41 30.38
N LEU A 212 -16.06 -3.74 31.39
CA LEU A 212 -15.95 -2.97 32.63
C LEU A 212 -15.36 -1.56 32.44
N ARG A 213 -14.64 -1.34 31.33
CA ARG A 213 -14.05 -0.06 30.94
C ARG A 213 -14.42 0.23 29.50
N ASP A 214 -14.78 1.49 29.24
CA ASP A 214 -15.02 1.94 27.87
C ASP A 214 -13.67 2.11 27.14
N VAL A 215 -13.44 1.24 26.16
CA VAL A 215 -12.25 1.27 25.30
C VAL A 215 -12.71 1.37 23.85
N PRO A 216 -12.24 2.39 23.08
CA PRO A 216 -12.61 2.53 21.69
C PRO A 216 -12.33 1.27 20.88
N LEU A 217 -13.23 0.93 19.95
CA LEU A 217 -13.10 -0.24 19.07
C LEU A 217 -11.73 -0.27 18.36
N GLN A 218 -11.26 0.88 17.90
CA GLN A 218 -9.97 1.00 17.22
C GLN A 218 -8.79 0.54 18.11
N GLU A 219 -8.79 0.89 19.39
CA GLU A 219 -7.72 0.49 20.32
C GLU A 219 -7.80 -1.00 20.66
N ARG A 220 -9.02 -1.55 20.78
CA ARG A 220 -9.23 -3.00 20.94
C ARG A 220 -8.68 -3.77 19.74
N ILE A 221 -8.96 -3.33 18.52
CA ILE A 221 -8.45 -3.96 17.29
C ILE A 221 -6.92 -3.81 17.20
N LYS A 222 -6.36 -2.63 17.47
CA LYS A 222 -4.90 -2.43 17.49
C LYS A 222 -4.21 -3.39 18.45
N HIS A 223 -4.78 -3.62 19.64
CA HIS A 223 -4.26 -4.59 20.59
C HIS A 223 -4.25 -6.01 20.00
N LEU A 224 -5.35 -6.44 19.38
CA LEU A 224 -5.44 -7.76 18.75
C LEU A 224 -4.45 -7.92 17.58
N LEU A 225 -4.25 -6.89 16.77
CA LEU A 225 -3.26 -6.94 15.68
C LEU A 225 -1.81 -7.09 16.20
N LYS A 226 -1.53 -6.59 17.40
CA LYS A 226 -0.23 -6.76 18.09
C LYS A 226 -0.12 -8.06 18.89
N PHE A 227 -1.22 -8.78 19.06
CA PHE A 227 -1.23 -10.02 19.81
C PHE A 227 -0.47 -11.10 19.03
N ALA A 228 0.53 -11.69 19.68
CA ALA A 228 1.41 -12.69 19.11
C ALA A 228 1.57 -13.87 20.06
N GLU A 229 1.72 -15.05 19.49
CA GLU A 229 2.02 -16.29 20.21
C GLU A 229 3.28 -16.92 19.64
N ILE A 230 4.01 -17.66 20.48
CA ILE A 230 5.13 -18.48 20.02
C ILE A 230 4.59 -19.87 19.72
N ILE A 231 4.58 -20.26 18.44
CA ILE A 231 4.18 -21.59 17.98
C ILE A 231 5.36 -22.16 17.20
N ASP A 232 5.82 -23.36 17.59
CA ASP A 232 6.97 -24.04 16.99
C ASP A 232 8.21 -23.14 16.88
N GLY A 233 8.48 -22.35 17.93
CA GLY A 233 9.61 -21.42 17.97
C GLY A 233 9.48 -20.20 17.05
N LYS A 234 8.28 -19.86 16.58
CA LYS A 234 8.05 -18.67 15.73
C LYS A 234 6.95 -17.78 16.27
N TRP A 235 7.14 -16.47 16.15
CA TRP A 235 6.08 -15.50 16.43
C TRP A 235 4.96 -15.62 15.39
N VAL A 236 3.74 -15.85 15.86
CA VAL A 236 2.54 -15.97 15.06
C VAL A 236 1.54 -14.89 15.48
N TYR A 237 1.36 -13.91 14.60
CA TYR A 237 0.39 -12.82 14.76
C TYR A 237 -0.95 -13.22 14.15
N ARG A 238 -1.68 -14.12 14.83
CA ARG A 238 -2.89 -14.76 14.25
C ARG A 238 -3.93 -13.78 13.71
N PHE A 239 -4.13 -12.64 14.37
CA PHE A 239 -5.10 -11.63 13.95
C PHE A 239 -4.63 -10.82 12.75
N ALA A 240 -3.36 -10.38 12.75
CA ALA A 240 -2.80 -9.61 11.66
C ALA A 240 -2.60 -10.44 10.39
N ASN A 241 -2.23 -11.71 10.54
CA ASN A 241 -2.03 -12.64 9.43
C ASN A 241 -3.37 -13.16 8.85
N HIS A 242 -4.48 -13.05 9.58
CA HIS A 242 -5.76 -13.57 9.11
C HIS A 242 -6.24 -12.82 7.85
N PRO A 243 -6.54 -13.50 6.72
CA PRO A 243 -6.75 -12.87 5.41
C PRO A 243 -7.86 -11.81 5.33
N ARG A 244 -8.81 -11.84 6.27
CA ARG A 244 -10.02 -10.98 6.26
C ARG A 244 -10.18 -10.09 7.49
N PHE A 245 -9.49 -10.38 8.59
CA PHE A 245 -9.85 -9.79 9.90
C PHE A 245 -9.50 -8.31 9.97
N SER A 246 -8.29 -7.94 9.54
CA SER A 246 -7.82 -6.55 9.51
C SER A 246 -8.70 -5.68 8.62
N TYR A 247 -9.07 -6.16 7.43
CA TYR A 247 -9.95 -5.45 6.50
C TYR A 247 -11.38 -5.32 7.04
N TRP A 248 -11.91 -6.38 7.66
CA TRP A 248 -13.24 -6.36 8.27
C TRP A 248 -13.29 -5.32 9.39
N ALA A 249 -12.30 -5.33 10.28
CA ALA A 249 -12.20 -4.38 11.37
C ALA A 249 -12.00 -2.94 10.87
N PHE A 250 -11.13 -2.73 9.88
CA PHE A 250 -10.89 -1.43 9.26
C PHE A 250 -12.17 -0.86 8.65
N ASN A 251 -12.91 -1.67 7.89
CA ASN A 251 -14.16 -1.23 7.26
C ASN A 251 -15.23 -0.89 8.31
N MET A 252 -15.37 -1.72 9.34
CA MET A 252 -16.31 -1.47 10.45
C MET A 252 -15.97 -0.18 11.20
N ILE A 253 -14.69 0.10 11.46
CA ILE A 253 -14.25 1.36 12.08
C ILE A 253 -14.56 2.56 11.18
N GLN A 254 -14.21 2.47 9.90
CA GLN A 254 -14.43 3.55 8.93
C GLN A 254 -15.93 3.88 8.79
N ARG A 255 -16.78 2.86 8.65
CA ARG A 255 -18.24 3.06 8.59
C ARG A 255 -18.80 3.65 9.86
N LYS A 256 -18.32 3.22 11.04
CA LYS A 256 -18.74 3.80 12.32
C LYS A 256 -18.42 5.30 12.36
N GLN A 257 -17.23 5.69 11.93
CA GLN A 257 -16.82 7.09 11.87
C GLN A 257 -17.69 7.88 10.88
N ILE A 258 -17.96 7.33 9.69
CA ILE A 258 -18.85 7.95 8.70
C ILE A 258 -20.24 8.16 9.30
N LEU A 259 -20.85 7.12 9.90
CA LEU A 259 -22.17 7.22 10.52
C LEU A 259 -22.23 8.27 11.63
N GLN A 260 -21.18 8.38 12.44
CA GLN A 260 -21.06 9.42 13.45
C GLN A 260 -21.00 10.82 12.83
N GLN A 261 -20.20 11.02 11.77
CA GLN A 261 -20.13 12.30 11.06
C GLN A 261 -21.45 12.64 10.36
N SER A 262 -22.11 11.67 9.72
CA SER A 262 -23.44 11.82 9.13
C SER A 262 -24.48 12.22 10.17
N GLY A 263 -24.45 11.60 11.37
CA GLY A 263 -25.34 11.98 12.47
C GLY A 263 -25.12 13.42 12.95
N ILE A 264 -23.88 13.90 12.98
CA ILE A 264 -23.56 15.30 13.29
C ILE A 264 -24.06 16.22 12.18
N PHE A 265 -23.81 15.87 10.92
CA PHE A 265 -24.28 16.61 9.75
C PHE A 265 -25.80 16.82 9.78
N LEU A 266 -26.58 15.75 9.98
CA LEU A 266 -28.05 15.84 10.03
C LEU A 266 -28.54 16.69 11.19
N LYS A 267 -27.88 16.61 12.37
CA LYS A 267 -28.22 17.47 13.53
C LYS A 267 -27.97 18.95 13.27
N GLN A 268 -26.92 19.28 12.51
CA GLN A 268 -26.55 20.67 12.22
C GLN A 268 -27.27 21.23 10.97
N ASN A 269 -27.89 20.37 10.16
CA ASN A 269 -28.60 20.73 8.93
C ASN A 269 -30.03 20.17 8.96
N PRO A 270 -30.93 20.71 9.80
CA PRO A 270 -32.28 20.17 9.98
C PRO A 270 -33.11 20.18 8.69
N GLY A 271 -32.86 21.11 7.77
CA GLY A 271 -33.51 21.12 6.44
C GLY A 271 -33.16 19.91 5.57
N GLU A 272 -31.96 19.34 5.74
CA GLU A 272 -31.50 18.13 5.04
C GLU A 272 -31.86 16.85 5.84
N ALA A 273 -32.20 16.97 7.13
CA ALA A 273 -32.57 15.86 7.99
C ALA A 273 -33.96 15.28 7.69
N HIS A 274 -34.79 16.01 6.95
CA HIS A 274 -36.11 15.57 6.51
C HIS A 274 -36.10 14.85 5.16
N LEU A 275 -34.93 14.75 4.50
CA LEU A 275 -34.81 14.04 3.23
C LEU A 275 -35.14 12.56 3.42
N THR A 276 -36.06 12.09 2.60
CA THR A 276 -36.41 10.68 2.47
C THR A 276 -35.37 9.92 1.66
N ILE A 277 -35.37 8.60 1.76
CA ILE A 277 -34.48 7.73 0.97
C ILE A 277 -34.71 7.95 -0.53
N ASP A 278 -35.97 8.13 -0.94
CA ASP A 278 -36.34 8.34 -2.35
C ASP A 278 -35.79 9.68 -2.86
N GLU A 279 -35.90 10.76 -2.07
CA GLU A 279 -35.31 12.06 -2.40
C GLU A 279 -33.78 12.00 -2.48
N LEU A 280 -33.12 11.25 -1.59
CA LEU A 280 -31.66 11.04 -1.65
C LEU A 280 -31.26 10.25 -2.90
N CYS A 281 -32.04 9.24 -3.30
CA CYS A 281 -31.84 8.50 -4.54
C CYS A 281 -32.01 9.39 -5.77
N GLU A 282 -33.05 10.22 -5.82
CA GLU A 282 -33.26 11.21 -6.89
C GLU A 282 -32.13 12.26 -6.94
N MET A 283 -31.65 12.71 -5.79
CA MET A 283 -30.50 13.60 -5.70
C MET A 283 -29.23 12.93 -6.21
N ALA A 284 -29.03 11.63 -5.97
CA ALA A 284 -27.85 10.88 -6.44
C ALA A 284 -27.84 10.69 -7.97
N VAL A 285 -29.01 10.54 -8.59
CA VAL A 285 -29.17 10.39 -10.04
C VAL A 285 -29.13 11.76 -10.76
N SER A 286 -29.49 12.84 -10.07
CA SER A 286 -29.48 14.20 -10.62
C SER A 286 -28.16 14.93 -10.37
N ASN A 287 -27.94 16.06 -11.06
CA ASN A 287 -26.74 16.90 -10.92
C ASN A 287 -26.63 17.59 -9.53
N ASN A 288 -27.67 17.44 -8.68
CA ASN A 288 -27.75 17.95 -7.31
C ASN A 288 -26.95 17.13 -6.30
N ALA A 289 -26.53 15.90 -6.66
CA ALA A 289 -25.62 15.09 -5.85
C ALA A 289 -24.35 15.87 -5.46
N SER A 290 -23.81 16.65 -6.39
CA SER A 290 -22.56 17.40 -6.21
C SER A 290 -22.66 18.43 -5.08
N VAL A 291 -23.78 19.16 -4.99
CA VAL A 291 -24.02 20.19 -3.98
C VAL A 291 -24.17 19.56 -2.60
N PHE A 292 -24.98 18.50 -2.50
CA PHE A 292 -25.16 17.77 -1.24
C PHE A 292 -23.85 17.12 -0.77
N MET A 293 -23.16 16.42 -1.67
CA MET A 293 -21.88 15.80 -1.37
C MET A 293 -20.81 16.81 -0.96
N SER A 294 -20.81 18.03 -1.52
CA SER A 294 -19.90 19.09 -1.07
C SER A 294 -20.13 19.51 0.38
N LYS A 295 -21.39 19.50 0.86
CA LYS A 295 -21.73 19.79 2.26
C LYS A 295 -21.27 18.65 3.17
N VAL A 296 -21.59 17.41 2.80
CA VAL A 296 -21.22 16.20 3.57
C VAL A 296 -19.69 16.01 3.63
N SER A 297 -18.99 16.26 2.52
CA SER A 297 -17.54 16.14 2.38
C SER A 297 -16.77 16.93 3.46
N ARG A 298 -17.29 18.10 3.87
CA ARG A 298 -16.68 18.90 4.94
C ARG A 298 -16.65 18.20 6.29
N TYR A 299 -17.66 17.39 6.60
CA TYR A 299 -17.78 16.68 7.88
C TYR A 299 -16.91 15.42 7.93
N VAL A 300 -16.60 14.82 6.78
CA VAL A 300 -15.77 13.61 6.70
C VAL A 300 -14.28 13.91 6.49
N GLY A 301 -13.86 15.17 6.49
CA GLY A 301 -12.46 15.59 6.32
C GLY A 301 -11.50 15.14 7.43
N ASN A 302 -12.03 14.61 8.54
CA ASN A 302 -11.26 13.99 9.62
C ASN A 302 -11.05 12.47 9.43
N ILE A 303 -11.69 11.85 8.43
CA ILE A 303 -11.57 10.42 8.16
C ILE A 303 -10.38 10.20 7.22
N ALA A 304 -9.27 9.69 7.77
CA ALA A 304 -8.05 9.44 7.03
C ALA A 304 -8.29 8.58 5.77
N GLY A 305 -7.64 8.94 4.67
CA GLY A 305 -7.73 8.23 3.38
C GLY A 305 -8.90 8.64 2.50
N THR A 306 -9.85 9.45 2.98
CA THR A 306 -10.93 10.00 2.14
C THR A 306 -10.44 11.16 1.26
N ASN A 307 -11.13 11.43 0.15
CA ASN A 307 -10.84 12.59 -0.70
C ASN A 307 -10.97 13.90 0.09
N ALA A 308 -11.96 14.00 0.99
CA ALA A 308 -12.14 15.15 1.86
C ALA A 308 -10.92 15.38 2.78
N TYR A 309 -10.40 14.31 3.38
CA TYR A 309 -9.19 14.35 4.19
C TYR A 309 -7.99 14.84 3.38
N TRP A 310 -7.77 14.28 2.19
CA TRP A 310 -6.64 14.69 1.34
C TRP A 310 -6.77 16.12 0.83
N ASN A 311 -7.98 16.59 0.53
CA ASN A 311 -8.23 17.99 0.21
C ASN A 311 -7.87 18.90 1.38
N ARG A 312 -8.29 18.57 2.60
CA ARG A 312 -7.92 19.33 3.80
C ARG A 312 -6.40 19.38 4.00
N VAL A 313 -5.73 18.22 3.95
CA VAL A 313 -4.27 18.13 4.11
C VAL A 313 -3.52 18.91 3.03
N ARG A 314 -4.02 18.89 1.78
CA ARG A 314 -3.48 19.70 0.67
C ARG A 314 -3.58 21.20 0.96
N GLU A 315 -4.74 21.67 1.42
CA GLU A 315 -4.93 23.08 1.75
C GLU A 315 -4.09 23.51 2.97
N GLU A 316 -3.93 22.65 3.96
CA GLU A 316 -3.00 22.87 5.09
C GLU A 316 -1.54 23.02 4.60
N LEU A 317 -1.08 22.15 3.70
CA LEU A 317 0.26 22.24 3.13
C LEU A 317 0.44 23.52 2.29
N LYS A 318 -0.55 23.90 1.48
CA LYS A 318 -0.54 25.17 0.75
C LYS A 318 -0.43 26.37 1.70
N ALA A 319 -1.20 26.37 2.79
CA ALA A 319 -1.16 27.43 3.78
C ALA A 319 0.22 27.55 4.44
N ILE A 320 0.88 26.42 4.75
CA ILE A 320 2.26 26.39 5.26
C ILE A 320 3.22 27.00 4.22
N ILE A 321 3.12 26.59 2.95
CA ILE A 321 3.97 27.09 1.88
C ILE A 321 3.80 28.61 1.69
N THR A 322 2.56 29.11 1.71
CA THR A 322 2.27 30.54 1.56
C THR A 322 2.71 31.37 2.76
N SER A 323 2.57 30.85 3.99
CA SER A 323 2.86 31.60 5.22
C SER A 323 4.32 31.50 5.67
N VAL A 324 4.96 30.34 5.52
CA VAL A 324 6.32 30.06 6.02
C VAL A 324 7.36 30.08 4.91
N GLY A 325 6.95 29.76 3.68
CA GLY A 325 7.77 29.74 2.47
C GLY A 325 7.82 28.37 1.80
N ALA A 326 8.13 28.37 0.49
CA ALA A 326 8.27 27.16 -0.32
C ALA A 326 9.39 26.25 0.18
N PRO A 327 9.21 24.91 0.11
CA PRO A 327 10.19 23.97 0.61
C PRO A 327 11.52 24.07 -0.13
N THR A 328 12.59 23.73 0.59
CA THR A 328 13.96 23.66 0.08
C THR A 328 14.21 22.36 -0.69
N LEU A 329 13.67 21.25 -0.20
CA LEU A 329 13.91 19.93 -0.75
C LEU A 329 12.65 19.07 -0.77
N PHE A 330 12.61 18.15 -1.73
CA PHE A 330 11.68 17.04 -1.80
C PHE A 330 12.46 15.75 -1.56
N PHE A 331 11.91 14.83 -0.78
CA PHE A 331 12.52 13.54 -0.51
C PHE A 331 11.52 12.41 -0.73
N THR A 332 12.05 11.25 -1.08
CA THR A 332 11.31 10.00 -1.10
C THR A 332 12.15 8.94 -0.40
N PHE A 333 11.56 8.28 0.59
CA PHE A 333 12.18 7.14 1.27
C PHE A 333 11.44 5.86 0.89
N SER A 334 12.19 4.86 0.44
CA SER A 334 11.70 3.52 0.12
C SER A 334 12.19 2.51 1.16
N SER A 335 11.39 1.47 1.38
CA SER A 335 11.76 0.37 2.27
C SER A 335 12.64 -0.66 1.57
N ALA A 336 13.72 -1.09 2.23
CA ALA A 336 14.49 -2.30 1.89
C ALA A 336 14.14 -3.42 2.89
N ASP A 337 12.83 -3.62 3.08
CA ASP A 337 12.18 -4.54 4.01
C ASP A 337 12.63 -6.00 3.87
N MET A 338 13.12 -6.38 2.68
CA MET A 338 13.67 -7.70 2.35
C MET A 338 15.13 -7.92 2.76
N HIS A 339 15.83 -6.84 3.13
CA HIS A 339 17.27 -6.88 3.40
C HIS A 339 17.62 -6.50 4.83
N TRP A 340 16.80 -5.72 5.53
CA TRP A 340 17.15 -5.24 6.87
C TRP A 340 17.25 -6.37 7.90
N PRO A 341 18.46 -6.65 8.44
CA PRO A 341 18.64 -7.76 9.35
C PRO A 341 17.94 -7.50 10.69
N GLU A 342 17.84 -6.25 11.14
CA GLU A 342 17.14 -5.91 12.39
C GLU A 342 15.64 -6.12 12.26
N LEU A 343 15.05 -5.84 11.10
CA LEU A 343 13.64 -6.14 10.83
C LEU A 343 13.42 -7.65 10.85
N HIS A 344 14.29 -8.41 10.17
CA HIS A 344 14.13 -9.86 10.12
C HIS A 344 14.43 -10.56 11.44
N ALA A 345 15.24 -9.96 12.31
CA ALA A 345 15.45 -10.43 13.67
C ALA A 345 14.15 -10.38 14.50
N LEU A 346 13.24 -9.44 14.24
CA LEU A 346 11.93 -9.36 14.93
C LEU A 346 11.02 -10.56 14.65
N PHE A 347 11.29 -11.32 13.59
CA PHE A 347 10.51 -12.51 13.24
C PHE A 347 11.11 -13.80 13.80
N LYS A 348 12.35 -13.75 14.31
CA LYS A 348 13.06 -14.90 14.90
C LYS A 348 12.76 -15.02 16.39
N THR A 349 13.01 -16.19 16.97
CA THR A 349 13.05 -16.40 18.43
C THR A 349 14.46 -16.81 18.85
N ASP A 350 14.76 -16.71 20.16
CA ASP A 350 16.08 -16.97 20.74
C ASP A 350 16.64 -18.39 20.49
N THR A 351 15.83 -19.32 19.98
CA THR A 351 16.27 -20.68 19.60
C THR A 351 16.93 -20.75 18.22
N ASP A 352 16.77 -19.74 17.37
CA ASP A 352 17.40 -19.66 16.04
C ASP A 352 18.80 -19.05 16.15
N ASN A 353 19.74 -19.78 16.77
CA ASN A 353 21.15 -19.38 16.94
C ASN A 353 21.98 -19.37 15.64
N GLU A 354 21.38 -19.57 14.47
CA GLU A 354 22.09 -19.45 13.19
C GLU A 354 21.98 -18.00 12.67
N LEU A 355 23.02 -17.23 13.00
CA LEU A 355 23.29 -15.91 12.47
C LEU A 355 23.75 -16.02 11.00
N GLY A 356 22.77 -16.14 10.09
CA GLY A 356 22.97 -16.14 8.63
C GLY A 356 22.64 -17.51 8.04
N ASN A 357 21.71 -17.69 7.11
CA ASN A 357 21.21 -16.84 6.06
C ASN A 357 19.72 -17.23 5.88
N SER A 358 18.76 -16.43 6.34
CA SER A 358 17.37 -16.69 5.95
C SER A 358 17.30 -16.50 4.44
N THR A 359 16.89 -17.52 3.70
CA THR A 359 16.76 -17.44 2.24
C THR A 359 15.85 -16.27 1.83
N SER A 360 15.99 -15.78 0.60
CA SER A 360 15.14 -14.67 0.12
C SER A 360 13.65 -15.00 0.27
N ASP A 361 13.26 -16.24 0.02
CA ASP A 361 11.89 -16.73 0.22
C ASP A 361 11.39 -16.61 1.66
N VAL A 362 12.24 -16.93 2.65
CA VAL A 362 11.87 -16.82 4.07
C VAL A 362 11.69 -15.35 4.44
N ARG A 363 12.59 -14.47 4.00
CA ARG A 363 12.47 -13.02 4.22
C ARG A 363 11.19 -12.46 3.60
N ARG A 364 10.85 -12.92 2.39
CA ARG A 364 9.65 -12.55 1.67
C ARG A 364 8.40 -12.94 2.43
N GLN A 365 8.35 -14.19 2.88
CA GLN A 365 7.21 -14.70 3.61
C GLN A 365 7.03 -13.97 4.95
N ASN A 366 8.13 -13.59 5.60
CA ASN A 366 8.09 -12.79 6.81
C ASN A 366 7.46 -11.41 6.59
N VAL A 367 7.84 -10.71 5.51
CA VAL A 367 7.26 -9.41 5.13
C VAL A 367 5.78 -9.54 4.79
N ILE A 368 5.41 -10.54 3.98
CA ILE A 368 4.02 -10.77 3.55
C ILE A 368 3.09 -11.14 4.73
N ASN A 369 3.57 -11.96 5.66
CA ASN A 369 2.76 -12.42 6.80
C ASN A 369 2.66 -11.37 7.92
N ASN A 370 3.59 -10.41 7.97
CA ASN A 370 3.70 -9.45 9.06
C ASN A 370 3.75 -7.98 8.59
N PRO A 371 2.83 -7.53 7.71
CA PRO A 371 2.89 -6.18 7.13
C PRO A 371 2.80 -5.09 8.20
N HIS A 372 2.03 -5.32 9.27
CA HIS A 372 1.93 -4.41 10.41
C HIS A 372 3.25 -4.17 11.16
N VAL A 373 4.14 -5.17 11.24
CA VAL A 373 5.48 -5.04 11.85
C VAL A 373 6.40 -4.28 10.91
N VAL A 374 6.35 -4.60 9.61
CA VAL A 374 7.13 -3.93 8.57
C VAL A 374 6.80 -2.43 8.52
N ASP A 375 5.51 -2.10 8.49
CA ASP A 375 5.02 -0.71 8.51
C ASP A 375 5.46 0.02 9.78
N TRP A 376 5.28 -0.62 10.96
CA TRP A 376 5.72 -0.03 12.23
C TRP A 376 7.22 0.24 12.24
N PHE A 377 8.03 -0.75 11.82
CA PHE A 377 9.48 -0.63 11.80
C PHE A 377 9.95 0.46 10.84
N PHE A 378 9.36 0.53 9.63
CA PHE A 378 9.63 1.59 8.67
C PHE A 378 9.29 2.97 9.25
N THR A 379 8.11 3.12 9.87
CA THR A 379 7.70 4.37 10.51
C THR A 379 8.67 4.79 11.61
N GLN A 380 9.08 3.87 12.50
CA GLN A 380 10.03 4.18 13.57
C GLN A 380 11.40 4.61 13.02
N ARG A 381 11.90 3.94 11.98
CA ARG A 381 13.15 4.33 11.31
C ARG A 381 13.04 5.69 10.66
N LEU A 382 11.94 5.95 9.94
CA LEU A 382 11.71 7.22 9.28
C LEU A 382 11.59 8.38 10.28
N GLU A 383 10.79 8.24 11.33
CA GLU A 383 10.60 9.28 12.35
C GLU A 383 11.93 9.60 13.05
N SER A 384 12.72 8.56 13.36
CA SER A 384 14.07 8.73 13.93
C SER A 384 15.01 9.43 12.95
N PHE A 385 14.98 9.05 11.66
CA PHE A 385 15.77 9.67 10.62
C PHE A 385 15.40 11.14 10.42
N VAL A 386 14.10 11.46 10.34
CA VAL A 386 13.62 12.85 10.25
C VAL A 386 14.07 13.66 11.46
N LYS A 387 13.94 13.12 12.67
CA LYS A 387 14.39 13.82 13.88
C LYS A 387 15.90 14.13 13.83
N HIS A 388 16.73 13.12 13.60
CA HIS A 388 18.18 13.30 13.73
C HIS A 388 18.84 13.89 12.48
N TRP A 389 18.49 13.41 11.30
CA TRP A 389 19.09 13.91 10.07
C TRP A 389 18.45 15.24 9.62
N LEU A 390 17.12 15.32 9.58
CA LEU A 390 16.47 16.51 9.01
C LEU A 390 16.42 17.69 10.00
N TYR A 391 16.15 17.45 11.29
CA TYR A 391 16.15 18.54 12.29
C TYR A 391 17.52 18.79 12.91
N ASP A 392 18.17 17.77 13.50
CA ASP A 392 19.42 18.01 14.26
C ASP A 392 20.60 18.37 13.34
N THR A 393 20.72 17.72 12.16
CA THR A 393 21.83 17.96 11.21
C THR A 393 21.54 19.09 10.22
N LEU A 394 20.42 19.03 9.49
CA LEU A 394 20.11 20.00 8.44
C LEU A 394 19.35 21.26 8.93
N GLY A 395 18.85 21.25 10.16
CA GLY A 395 18.15 22.41 10.72
C GLY A 395 16.85 22.73 9.99
N ALA A 396 15.96 21.75 9.83
CA ALA A 396 14.66 21.98 9.23
C ALA A 396 13.79 22.97 10.03
N LYS A 397 13.17 23.89 9.28
CA LYS A 397 12.16 24.84 9.77
C LYS A 397 10.78 24.19 9.85
N TRP A 398 10.41 23.46 8.81
CA TRP A 398 9.20 22.65 8.75
C TRP A 398 9.40 21.50 7.78
N HIS A 399 8.66 20.42 8.00
CA HIS A 399 8.57 19.30 7.07
C HIS A 399 7.13 18.83 6.95
N TRP A 400 6.83 18.13 5.87
CA TRP A 400 5.58 17.43 5.66
C TRP A 400 5.87 16.14 4.90
N PHE A 401 5.24 15.03 5.28
CA PHE A 401 5.31 13.80 4.49
C PHE A 401 4.00 13.03 4.54
N ARG A 402 3.84 12.12 3.58
CA ARG A 402 2.79 11.11 3.54
C ARG A 402 3.36 9.74 3.21
N TYR A 403 2.64 8.70 3.63
CA TYR A 403 2.91 7.34 3.21
C TYR A 403 2.17 6.99 1.92
N GLU A 404 2.83 6.22 1.07
CA GLU A 404 2.30 5.66 -0.17
C GLU A 404 2.67 4.18 -0.25
N TYR A 405 1.75 3.35 -0.70
CA TYR A 405 1.96 1.91 -0.80
C TYR A 405 1.99 1.52 -2.28
N GLN A 406 3.14 1.04 -2.76
CA GLN A 406 3.32 0.70 -4.18
C GLN A 406 2.58 -0.58 -4.57
N GLY A 407 2.62 -0.93 -5.87
CA GLY A 407 1.95 -2.11 -6.45
C GLY A 407 2.33 -3.44 -5.77
N ARG A 408 3.55 -3.57 -5.24
CA ARG A 408 3.97 -4.74 -4.45
C ARG A 408 3.57 -4.70 -2.96
N GLY A 409 3.05 -3.56 -2.50
CA GLY A 409 2.58 -3.35 -1.13
C GLY A 409 3.65 -2.85 -0.14
N SER A 410 4.88 -2.63 -0.58
CA SER A 410 5.90 -1.98 0.25
C SER A 410 5.54 -0.52 0.54
N ILE A 411 5.80 -0.09 1.77
CA ILE A 411 5.60 1.28 2.25
C ILE A 411 6.69 2.22 1.73
N HIS A 412 6.26 3.37 1.25
CA HIS A 412 7.08 4.48 0.79
C HIS A 412 6.66 5.74 1.55
N CYS A 413 7.59 6.67 1.71
CA CYS A 413 7.33 7.99 2.25
C CYS A 413 7.72 9.04 1.23
N HIS A 414 6.80 9.93 0.89
CA HIS A 414 7.07 11.11 0.06
C HIS A 414 6.89 12.34 0.92
N GLY A 415 7.85 13.25 0.89
CA GLY A 415 7.79 14.44 1.71
C GLY A 415 8.62 15.58 1.19
N THR A 416 8.50 16.70 1.90
CA THR A 416 9.16 17.93 1.58
C THR A 416 9.51 18.68 2.85
N ALA A 417 10.58 19.48 2.80
CA ALA A 417 11.04 20.24 3.95
C ALA A 417 11.63 21.59 3.55
N LYS A 418 11.49 22.56 4.45
CA LYS A 418 12.19 23.84 4.40
C LYS A 418 13.33 23.81 5.41
N LEU A 419 14.53 24.19 4.98
CA LEU A 419 15.68 24.36 5.86
C LEU A 419 15.78 25.82 6.34
N ASN A 420 16.30 26.01 7.55
CA ASN A 420 16.50 27.36 8.11
C ASN A 420 17.57 28.17 7.38
N ASN A 421 18.54 27.49 6.78
CA ASN A 421 19.65 28.10 6.04
C ASN A 421 19.39 28.22 4.53
N ASP A 422 18.16 28.01 4.07
CA ASP A 422 17.79 28.19 2.66
C ASP A 422 18.09 29.63 2.20
N PRO A 423 18.92 29.83 1.16
CA PRO A 423 19.40 31.16 0.75
C PRO A 423 18.36 31.96 -0.06
N GLY A 424 17.11 31.51 -0.11
CA GLY A 424 16.08 32.08 -0.98
C GLY A 424 16.11 31.46 -2.37
N LEU A 425 16.16 30.12 -2.45
CA LEU A 425 16.29 29.39 -3.72
C LEU A 425 15.28 29.83 -4.79
N CYS A 426 14.02 30.11 -4.41
CA CYS A 426 13.01 30.58 -5.36
C CYS A 426 13.34 31.97 -5.95
N GLN A 427 13.86 32.91 -5.13
CA GLN A 427 14.25 34.23 -5.63
C GLN A 427 15.53 34.13 -6.47
N LEU A 428 16.52 33.37 -5.99
CA LEU A 428 17.79 33.21 -6.70
C LEU A 428 17.60 32.55 -8.07
N THR A 429 16.74 31.53 -8.18
CA THR A 429 16.47 30.89 -9.48
C THR A 429 15.71 31.81 -10.45
N GLN A 430 14.85 32.70 -9.95
CA GLN A 430 14.22 33.75 -10.77
C GLN A 430 15.25 34.78 -11.26
N THR A 431 16.16 35.24 -10.40
CA THR A 431 17.25 36.15 -10.77
C THR A 431 18.19 35.50 -11.79
N ALA A 432 18.57 34.24 -11.57
CA ALA A 432 19.37 33.47 -12.51
C ALA A 432 18.67 33.34 -13.88
N LEU A 433 17.36 33.07 -13.90
CA LEU A 433 16.58 33.00 -15.15
C LEU A 433 16.56 34.34 -15.87
N LYS A 434 16.39 35.46 -15.14
CA LYS A 434 16.43 36.81 -15.72
C LYS A 434 17.77 37.07 -16.42
N GLY A 435 18.88 36.78 -15.76
CA GLY A 435 20.22 36.93 -16.34
C GLY A 435 20.47 36.02 -17.54
N PHE A 436 20.00 34.77 -17.49
CA PHE A 436 20.07 33.86 -18.63
C PHE A 436 19.30 34.38 -19.85
N LEU A 437 18.09 34.92 -19.65
CA LEU A 437 17.29 35.51 -20.73
C LEU A 437 17.92 36.80 -21.27
N ALA A 438 18.53 37.62 -20.40
CA ALA A 438 19.25 38.83 -20.80
C ALA A 438 20.49 38.50 -21.66
N GLN A 439 21.28 37.50 -21.26
CA GLN A 439 22.41 37.01 -22.05
C GLN A 439 21.95 36.53 -23.43
N LYS A 440 20.91 35.68 -23.44
CA LYS A 440 20.36 35.16 -24.69
C LYS A 440 19.85 36.27 -25.62
N PHE A 441 19.15 37.27 -25.08
CA PHE A 441 18.66 38.40 -25.86
C PHE A 441 19.81 39.21 -26.46
N LYS A 442 20.88 39.44 -25.68
CA LYS A 442 22.09 40.13 -26.12
C LYS A 442 22.84 39.38 -27.23
N ASP A 443 22.85 38.04 -27.18
CA ASP A 443 23.49 37.22 -28.21
C ASP A 443 22.68 37.19 -29.53
N GLU A 444 21.35 37.31 -29.44
CA GLU A 444 20.43 37.25 -30.59
C GLU A 444 20.15 38.62 -31.24
N ASN A 445 20.43 39.74 -30.56
CA ASN A 445 20.09 41.10 -31.02
C ASN A 445 21.27 42.06 -30.92
N ASP A 446 21.40 42.94 -31.91
CA ASP A 446 22.42 44.00 -31.91
C ASP A 446 21.93 45.19 -31.07
N CYS A 447 22.35 45.24 -29.80
CA CYS A 447 21.82 46.17 -28.78
C CYS A 447 22.80 47.34 -28.54
N SER A 448 22.34 48.58 -28.73
CA SER A 448 23.19 49.78 -28.62
C SER A 448 23.43 50.27 -27.19
N ASP A 449 22.53 49.94 -26.25
CA ASP A 449 22.71 50.14 -24.81
C ASP A 449 22.55 48.78 -24.11
N THR A 450 23.64 48.29 -23.52
CA THR A 450 23.68 46.99 -22.84
C THR A 450 23.73 47.12 -21.33
N THR A 451 23.67 48.33 -20.78
CA THR A 451 23.97 48.57 -19.36
C THR A 451 23.06 47.79 -18.41
N GLU A 452 21.75 47.78 -18.68
CA GLU A 452 20.77 47.02 -17.88
C GLU A 452 20.91 45.50 -18.09
N LEU A 453 21.16 45.07 -19.34
CA LEU A 453 21.39 43.66 -19.66
C LEU A 453 22.63 43.12 -18.95
N ASP A 454 23.73 43.90 -18.94
CA ASP A 454 24.98 43.52 -18.30
C ASP A 454 24.81 43.38 -16.77
N GLN A 455 24.02 44.26 -16.15
CA GLN A 455 23.67 44.15 -14.72
C GLN A 455 22.84 42.89 -14.43
N ASP A 456 21.85 42.59 -15.28
CA ASP A 456 21.02 41.39 -15.12
C ASP A 456 21.82 40.10 -15.33
N ILE A 457 22.76 40.09 -16.28
CA ILE A 457 23.66 38.97 -16.54
C ILE A 457 24.56 38.73 -15.32
N GLU A 458 25.22 39.76 -14.79
CA GLU A 458 26.10 39.64 -13.62
C GLU A 458 25.32 39.17 -12.38
N ALA A 459 24.15 39.76 -12.14
CA ALA A 459 23.28 39.36 -11.04
C ALA A 459 22.80 37.89 -11.19
N GLY A 460 22.44 37.49 -12.41
CA GLY A 460 22.01 36.13 -12.71
C GLY A 460 23.12 35.09 -12.53
N GLN A 461 24.34 35.40 -12.98
CA GLN A 461 25.52 34.53 -12.80
C GLN A 461 25.81 34.31 -11.31
N LYS A 462 25.84 35.40 -10.53
CA LYS A 462 26.07 35.32 -9.08
C LYS A 462 24.97 34.53 -8.35
N ALA A 463 23.72 34.69 -8.78
CA ALA A 463 22.60 33.93 -8.23
C ALA A 463 22.72 32.44 -8.56
N ALA A 464 23.08 32.09 -9.79
CA ALA A 464 23.31 30.71 -10.22
C ALA A 464 24.46 30.05 -9.43
N ASP A 465 25.58 30.75 -9.25
CA ASP A 465 26.72 30.27 -8.48
C ASP A 465 26.33 30.01 -7.01
N THR A 466 25.55 30.90 -6.41
CA THR A 466 25.05 30.74 -5.03
C THR A 466 24.12 29.52 -4.91
N VAL A 467 23.23 29.30 -5.88
CA VAL A 467 22.37 28.12 -5.92
C VAL A 467 23.20 26.85 -6.04
N CYS A 468 24.17 26.81 -6.95
CA CYS A 468 25.03 25.63 -7.14
C CYS A 468 25.83 25.31 -5.87
N GLN A 469 26.45 26.31 -5.24
CA GLN A 469 27.19 26.13 -3.99
C GLN A 469 26.30 25.59 -2.86
N TYR A 470 25.06 26.08 -2.76
CA TYR A 470 24.13 25.60 -1.74
C TYR A 470 23.69 24.16 -2.00
N VAL A 471 23.42 23.80 -3.26
CA VAL A 471 23.05 22.43 -3.65
C VAL A 471 24.22 21.47 -3.40
N ASP A 472 25.45 21.85 -3.76
CA ASP A 472 26.65 21.03 -3.53
C ASP A 472 26.94 20.83 -2.04
N TRP A 473 26.59 21.81 -1.19
CA TRP A 473 26.63 21.65 0.27
C TRP A 473 25.58 20.66 0.78
N LEU A 474 24.39 20.66 0.17
CA LEU A 474 23.23 19.88 0.64
C LEU A 474 23.26 18.41 0.17
N LEU A 475 23.69 18.15 -1.06
CA LEU A 475 23.65 16.83 -1.69
C LEU A 475 24.88 16.57 -2.55
N SER A 476 25.19 15.29 -2.74
CA SER A 476 26.27 14.84 -3.62
C SER A 476 25.73 13.90 -4.68
N THR A 477 26.20 14.09 -5.91
CA THR A 477 25.95 13.20 -7.06
C THR A 477 27.21 12.44 -7.48
N VAL A 478 28.27 12.49 -6.65
CA VAL A 478 29.55 11.84 -6.94
C VAL A 478 29.43 10.33 -6.70
N ASN A 479 29.74 9.54 -7.73
CA ASN A 479 30.00 8.11 -7.59
C ASN A 479 31.52 7.87 -7.61
N PRO A 480 32.16 7.47 -6.48
CA PRO A 480 33.60 7.29 -6.42
C PRO A 480 34.15 6.16 -7.29
N ASN A 481 33.33 5.17 -7.63
CA ASN A 481 33.74 4.02 -8.45
C ASN A 481 32.51 3.50 -9.23
N PRO A 482 32.15 4.13 -10.36
CA PRO A 482 31.00 3.74 -11.15
C PRO A 482 31.19 2.34 -11.78
N PRO A 483 30.12 1.55 -11.96
CA PRO A 483 30.23 0.19 -12.49
C PRO A 483 30.81 0.10 -13.91
N ASP A 484 30.69 1.17 -14.69
CA ASP A 484 31.12 1.25 -16.09
C ASP A 484 32.65 1.34 -16.24
N GLU A 485 33.39 1.56 -15.15
CA GLU A 485 34.86 1.64 -15.14
C GLU A 485 35.55 0.27 -14.95
N ASP A 486 34.82 -0.86 -15.07
CA ASP A 486 35.30 -2.26 -15.02
C ASP A 486 36.07 -2.68 -13.75
N THR A 487 36.13 -1.83 -12.71
CA THR A 487 36.87 -2.11 -11.46
C THR A 487 35.97 -2.49 -10.28
N TRP A 488 34.67 -2.22 -10.37
CA TRP A 488 33.73 -2.58 -9.31
C TRP A 488 33.23 -4.01 -9.47
N ILE A 489 33.33 -4.80 -8.40
CA ILE A 489 32.81 -6.17 -8.33
C ILE A 489 31.59 -6.16 -7.44
N ARG A 490 30.46 -6.65 -7.97
CA ARG A 490 29.22 -6.75 -7.20
C ARG A 490 29.43 -7.62 -5.95
N PRO A 491 29.05 -7.12 -4.75
CA PRO A 491 29.16 -7.91 -3.54
C PRO A 491 28.18 -9.09 -3.57
N GLY A 492 28.61 -10.24 -3.04
CA GLY A 492 27.76 -11.44 -2.96
C GLY A 492 26.62 -11.35 -1.94
N VAL A 493 26.60 -10.32 -1.10
CA VAL A 493 25.53 -10.01 -0.15
C VAL A 493 25.16 -8.55 -0.32
N HIS A 494 23.86 -8.26 -0.41
CA HIS A 494 23.38 -6.88 -0.54
C HIS A 494 23.84 -6.02 0.67
N PRO A 495 24.43 -4.82 0.48
CA PRO A 495 24.91 -3.96 1.57
C PRO A 495 23.87 -3.67 2.67
N CYS A 496 22.61 -3.44 2.31
CA CYS A 496 21.49 -3.34 3.26
C CYS A 496 21.26 -4.56 4.19
N GLN A 497 21.89 -5.71 3.95
CA GLN A 497 21.87 -6.89 4.84
C GLN A 497 22.99 -6.88 5.88
N ARG A 498 23.93 -5.94 5.78
CA ARG A 498 25.00 -5.76 6.76
C ARG A 498 24.48 -5.04 8.00
N SER A 499 25.10 -5.32 9.14
CA SER A 499 24.87 -4.55 10.36
C SER A 499 25.40 -3.12 10.20
N HIS A 500 24.76 -2.14 10.85
CA HIS A 500 25.16 -0.73 10.80
C HIS A 500 26.52 -0.43 11.44
N ASP A 501 27.08 -1.34 12.25
CA ASP A 501 28.41 -1.21 12.87
C ASP A 501 29.54 -1.53 11.88
N ILE A 502 29.60 -0.79 10.78
CA ILE A 502 30.61 -0.97 9.73
C ILE A 502 31.95 -0.38 10.21
N PRO A 503 33.04 -1.17 10.20
CA PRO A 503 34.37 -0.68 10.55
C PRO A 503 34.79 0.52 9.68
N GLU A 504 35.47 1.51 10.28
CA GLU A 504 35.84 2.76 9.60
C GLU A 504 36.57 2.53 8.26
N HIS A 505 37.47 1.55 8.22
CA HIS A 505 38.25 1.21 7.03
C HIS A 505 37.43 0.60 5.89
N GLU A 506 36.21 0.12 6.16
CA GLU A 506 35.29 -0.47 5.18
C GLU A 506 34.18 0.49 4.73
N LYS A 507 34.01 1.64 5.41
CA LYS A 507 32.92 2.57 5.11
C LYS A 507 32.94 3.08 3.67
N GLN A 508 34.13 3.33 3.14
CA GLN A 508 34.26 3.81 1.76
C GLN A 508 33.82 2.74 0.74
N SER A 509 34.25 1.49 0.93
CA SER A 509 33.82 0.38 0.08
C SER A 509 32.33 0.09 0.24
N ASP A 510 31.81 0.14 1.46
CA ASP A 510 30.38 -0.08 1.73
C ASP A 510 29.51 1.00 1.08
N TYR A 511 29.94 2.27 1.14
CA TYR A 511 29.27 3.37 0.46
C TYR A 511 29.22 3.18 -1.06
N VAL A 512 30.35 2.79 -1.68
CA VAL A 512 30.42 2.48 -3.11
C VAL A 512 29.50 1.31 -3.46
N ASP A 513 29.57 0.23 -2.70
CA ASP A 513 28.74 -0.96 -2.92
C ASP A 513 27.25 -0.63 -2.78
N LEU A 514 26.87 0.13 -1.75
CA LEU A 514 25.50 0.58 -1.55
C LEU A 514 25.03 1.44 -2.72
N LEU A 515 25.82 2.45 -3.10
CA LEU A 515 25.49 3.36 -4.20
C LEU A 515 25.31 2.60 -5.52
N ASN A 516 26.24 1.72 -5.87
CA ASN A 516 26.19 0.92 -7.10
C ASN A 516 25.06 -0.10 -7.10
N MET A 517 24.70 -0.66 -5.93
CA MET A 517 23.59 -1.61 -5.81
C MET A 517 22.22 -0.92 -5.90
N VAL A 518 22.09 0.33 -5.43
CA VAL A 518 20.81 1.07 -5.47
C VAL A 518 20.65 1.94 -6.73
N GLN A 519 21.72 2.22 -7.46
CA GLN A 519 21.69 2.95 -8.72
C GLN A 519 21.00 2.13 -9.82
N ARG A 520 19.80 2.56 -10.21
CA ARG A 520 18.87 1.80 -11.05
C ARG A 520 19.14 1.85 -12.56
N HIS A 521 19.98 2.77 -13.01
CA HIS A 521 20.22 3.03 -14.45
C HIS A 521 21.58 2.55 -14.95
N THR A 522 22.26 1.72 -14.15
CA THR A 522 23.47 0.99 -14.58
C THR A 522 23.15 0.01 -15.72
N ARG A 523 21.92 -0.51 -15.80
CA ARG A 523 21.43 -1.35 -16.92
C ARG A 523 19.99 -1.00 -17.28
N CYS A 524 19.80 -0.34 -18.42
CA CYS A 524 18.47 -0.02 -18.91
C CYS A 524 17.74 -1.28 -19.44
N SER A 525 16.46 -1.45 -19.09
CA SER A 525 15.64 -2.61 -19.51
C SER A 525 14.28 -2.20 -20.07
N THR A 526 13.68 -3.04 -20.91
CA THR A 526 12.32 -2.88 -21.43
C THR A 526 11.25 -3.01 -20.34
N SER A 527 11.52 -3.74 -19.27
CA SER A 527 10.61 -3.85 -18.11
C SER A 527 10.51 -2.56 -17.30
N TYR A 528 11.55 -1.70 -17.30
CA TYR A 528 11.61 -0.55 -16.39
C TYR A 528 11.70 0.82 -17.08
N CYS A 529 12.68 1.03 -17.95
CA CYS A 529 13.02 2.37 -18.44
C CYS A 529 13.10 2.49 -19.96
N LEU A 530 13.38 1.43 -20.71
CA LEU A 530 13.42 1.48 -22.17
C LEU A 530 12.01 1.56 -22.75
N ARG A 531 11.77 2.59 -23.57
CA ARG A 531 10.49 2.83 -24.26
C ARG A 531 10.76 3.25 -25.70
N LYS A 532 9.85 2.91 -26.62
CA LYS A 532 9.87 3.43 -28.00
C LYS A 532 9.06 4.73 -28.05
N LYS A 533 9.61 5.79 -28.63
CA LYS A 533 8.81 6.96 -29.01
C LYS A 533 8.11 6.67 -30.34
N SER A 534 6.92 7.25 -30.54
CA SER A 534 6.04 6.99 -31.69
C SER A 534 6.69 7.12 -33.08
N ASN A 535 7.85 7.81 -33.18
CA ASN A 535 8.56 8.08 -34.43
C ASN A 535 10.02 7.55 -34.43
N GLU A 536 10.42 6.76 -33.43
CA GLU A 536 11.79 6.24 -33.30
C GLU A 536 11.80 4.71 -33.34
N THR A 537 12.73 4.13 -34.10
CA THR A 537 12.91 2.67 -34.22
C THR A 537 13.66 2.07 -33.03
N GLU A 538 14.47 2.89 -32.34
CA GLU A 538 15.32 2.46 -31.23
C GLU A 538 14.64 2.65 -29.87
N LEU A 539 14.91 1.69 -28.98
CA LEU A 539 14.53 1.79 -27.57
C LEU A 539 15.44 2.80 -26.88
N LYS A 540 14.85 3.83 -26.26
CA LYS A 540 15.59 4.80 -25.45
C LYS A 540 15.13 4.77 -24.01
N CYS A 541 16.03 5.06 -23.09
CA CYS A 541 15.70 5.24 -21.69
C CYS A 541 14.75 6.45 -21.55
N ARG A 542 13.56 6.25 -20.98
CA ARG A 542 12.58 7.30 -20.70
C ARG A 542 13.09 8.36 -19.71
N PHE A 543 14.17 8.04 -18.99
CA PHE A 543 14.85 8.92 -18.04
C PHE A 543 16.16 9.48 -18.61
N HIS A 544 16.44 9.29 -19.90
CA HIS A 544 17.59 9.86 -20.61
C HIS A 544 18.97 9.37 -20.17
N PHE A 545 19.07 8.21 -19.50
CA PHE A 545 20.35 7.58 -19.19
C PHE A 545 20.96 6.86 -20.42
N PRO A 546 22.31 6.74 -20.48
CA PRO A 546 23.28 7.33 -19.54
C PRO A 546 23.42 8.85 -19.74
N PHE A 547 23.71 9.57 -18.67
CA PHE A 547 24.04 10.99 -18.72
C PHE A 547 25.55 11.17 -18.83
N ASP A 548 25.99 12.20 -19.56
CA ASP A 548 27.40 12.59 -19.61
C ASP A 548 27.88 13.04 -18.22
N ILE A 549 29.12 12.65 -17.87
CA ILE A 549 29.73 13.07 -16.60
C ILE A 549 29.94 14.58 -16.62
N CYS A 550 29.38 15.27 -15.63
CA CYS A 550 29.52 16.71 -15.46
C CYS A 550 30.44 17.01 -14.27
N PRO A 551 31.60 17.66 -14.48
CA PRO A 551 32.56 17.91 -13.41
C PRO A 551 32.16 19.05 -12.47
N LYS A 552 31.14 19.84 -12.84
CA LYS A 552 30.67 20.98 -12.07
C LYS A 552 29.15 21.05 -12.12
N THR A 553 28.55 21.28 -10.96
CA THR A 553 27.13 21.60 -10.86
C THR A 553 26.84 22.90 -11.62
N LYS A 554 25.75 22.88 -12.39
CA LYS A 554 25.27 24.02 -13.17
C LYS A 554 23.75 24.07 -13.14
N LEU A 555 23.22 25.27 -13.38
CA LEU A 555 21.78 25.47 -13.49
C LEU A 555 21.39 25.48 -14.97
N GLU A 556 20.44 24.63 -15.34
CA GLU A 556 19.93 24.52 -16.71
C GLU A 556 18.50 25.06 -16.81
N PHE A 557 18.22 25.80 -17.88
CA PHE A 557 16.91 26.38 -18.14
C PHE A 557 16.28 25.76 -19.38
N GLU A 558 15.17 25.05 -19.17
CA GLU A 558 14.42 24.41 -20.26
C GLU A 558 13.11 25.15 -20.54
N LYS A 559 12.75 25.27 -21.83
CA LYS A 559 11.43 25.76 -22.21
C LYS A 559 10.39 24.66 -21.96
N ILE A 560 9.56 24.85 -20.96
CA ILE A 560 8.42 23.97 -20.73
C ILE A 560 7.37 24.27 -21.82
N GLN A 561 7.23 23.38 -22.80
CA GLN A 561 6.00 23.31 -23.58
C GLN A 561 4.93 22.79 -22.63
N MET A 562 3.97 23.62 -22.22
CA MET A 562 2.82 23.16 -21.43
C MET A 562 1.96 22.18 -22.26
N GLN A 563 2.38 20.92 -22.34
CA GLN A 563 1.52 19.81 -22.72
C GLN A 563 0.86 19.27 -21.44
N ARG A 564 -0.42 19.63 -21.27
CA ARG A 564 -1.44 18.98 -20.42
C ARG A 564 -0.95 18.25 -19.16
N GLN A 565 -0.95 18.94 -18.02
CA GLN A 565 -1.23 18.33 -16.71
C GLN A 565 -2.09 19.27 -15.86
N LEU A 566 -3.35 19.41 -16.28
CA LEU A 566 -4.46 19.82 -15.41
C LEU A 566 -5.47 18.68 -15.51
N ASN A 567 -5.20 17.59 -14.79
CA ASN A 567 -6.15 16.56 -14.38
C ASN A 567 -5.40 15.61 -13.44
N SER A 568 -5.35 15.99 -12.17
CA SER A 568 -5.14 15.08 -11.04
C SER A 568 -5.87 15.63 -9.83
#